data_AF-A0A419FTT2-F1
#
_entry.id   AF-A0A419FTT2-F1
#
_cell.length_a   1.000
_cell.length_b   1.000
_cell.length_c   1.000
_cell.angle_alpha   90.00
_cell.angle_beta   90.00
_cell.angle_gamma   90.00
#
_symmetry.space_group_name_H-M   'P 1'
#
loop_
_entity.id
_entity.type
_entity.pdbx_description
1 polymer ?
#
loop_
_entity_poly.entity_id
_entity_poly.type
_entity_poly.pdbx_seq_one_letter_code
_entity_poly.pdbx_strand_id
1 'polypeptide(L)' 'MITNYTGIDAPYEEPEKPDLIIDTEKSDVIDSVKGIIEFLNKRNFFRYNSESLEKSQWG' A
#
# COMPACT_ATOMS: atom_id res chain seq x y z
N MET A 1 -16.42 -10.93 -24.07
CA MET A 1 -15.75 -9.74 -23.49
C MET A 1 -16.42 -9.42 -22.17
N ILE A 2 -15.65 -9.07 -21.14
CA ILE A 2 -16.19 -8.64 -19.85
C ILE A 2 -16.50 -7.15 -19.98
N THR A 3 -17.76 -6.77 -19.83
CA THR A 3 -18.18 -5.36 -19.89
C THR A 3 -17.78 -4.64 -18.61
N ASN A 4 -17.35 -3.37 -18.70
CA ASN A 4 -16.90 -2.52 -17.58
C ASN A 4 -15.58 -2.93 -16.90
N TYR A 5 -14.60 -3.38 -17.66
CA TYR A 5 -13.26 -3.64 -17.11
C TYR A 5 -12.44 -2.33 -17.03
N THR A 6 -12.11 -1.90 -15.81
CA THR A 6 -11.31 -0.69 -15.54
C THR A 6 -9.91 -0.83 -16.12
N GLY A 7 -9.50 0.10 -16.98
CA GLY A 7 -8.22 0.04 -17.71
C GLY A 7 -8.29 -0.65 -19.07
N ILE A 8 -9.44 -1.18 -19.49
CA ILE A 8 -9.71 -1.63 -20.87
C ILE A 8 -10.89 -0.84 -21.46
N ASP A 9 -12.08 -0.97 -20.86
CA ASP A 9 -13.33 -0.41 -21.39
C ASP A 9 -13.94 0.70 -20.51
N ALA A 10 -13.47 0.84 -19.25
CA ALA A 10 -13.87 1.89 -18.32
C ALA A 10 -12.66 2.75 -17.91
N PRO A 11 -12.81 4.09 -17.82
CA PRO A 11 -11.74 4.99 -17.42
C PRO A 11 -11.36 4.77 -15.95
N TYR A 12 -10.07 4.89 -15.66
CA TYR A 12 -9.57 5.04 -14.31
C TYR A 12 -9.30 6.52 -14.06
N GLU A 13 -9.82 7.05 -12.95
CA GLU A 13 -9.53 8.42 -12.53
C GLU A 13 -8.49 8.35 -11.40
N GLU A 14 -7.29 8.84 -11.69
CA GLU A 14 -6.23 8.95 -10.70
C GLU A 14 -6.64 9.91 -9.58
N PRO A 15 -6.27 9.63 -8.32
CA PRO A 15 -6.55 10.56 -7.23
C PRO A 15 -5.78 11.87 -7.42
N GLU A 16 -6.47 13.01 -7.36
CA GLU A 16 -5.83 14.32 -7.50
C GLU A 16 -4.87 14.66 -6.35
N LYS A 17 -5.16 14.16 -5.14
CA LYS A 17 -4.40 14.44 -3.90
C LYS A 17 -4.24 13.19 -3.05
N PRO A 18 -3.40 12.23 -3.47
CA PRO A 18 -3.13 11.04 -2.68
C PRO A 18 -2.32 11.41 -1.42
N ASP A 19 -2.71 10.82 -0.30
CA ASP A 19 -1.99 10.93 0.97
C ASP A 19 -0.63 10.22 0.97
N LEU A 20 -0.54 9.10 0.23
CA LEU A 20 0.65 8.28 0.00
C LEU A 20 0.51 7.63 -1.39
N ILE A 21 1.60 7.61 -2.17
CA ILE A 21 1.68 6.93 -3.46
C ILE A 21 2.68 5.78 -3.34
N ILE A 22 2.31 4.59 -3.80
CA ILE A 22 3.19 3.42 -3.86
C ILE A 22 3.25 2.95 -5.30
N ASP A 23 4.46 2.95 -5.84
CA ASP A 23 4.75 2.43 -7.18
C ASP A 23 5.26 0.99 -7.04
N THR A 24 4.38 0.03 -7.34
CA THR A 24 4.66 -1.40 -7.25
C THR A 24 5.55 -1.92 -8.37
N GLU A 25 5.79 -1.14 -9.43
CA GLU A 25 6.79 -1.49 -10.44
C GLU A 25 8.20 -1.17 -9.94
N LYS A 26 8.32 -0.17 -9.06
CA LYS A 26 9.61 0.28 -8.49
C LYS A 26 9.89 -0.26 -7.08
N SER A 27 8.87 -0.73 -6.37
CA SER A 27 8.97 -1.17 -4.96
C SER A 27 8.50 -2.60 -4.81
N ASP A 28 9.24 -3.41 -4.05
CA ASP A 28 8.75 -4.73 -3.66
C ASP A 28 7.68 -4.65 -2.57
N VAL A 29 7.06 -5.79 -2.25
CA VAL A 29 5.99 -5.87 -1.25
C VAL A 29 6.47 -5.43 0.14
N ILE A 30 7.67 -5.86 0.54
CA ILE A 30 8.20 -5.57 1.88
C ILE A 30 8.47 -4.07 2.01
N ASP A 31 9.08 -3.46 1.00
CA ASP A 31 9.41 -2.04 1.01
C ASP A 31 8.15 -1.17 0.90
N SER A 32 7.14 -1.62 0.14
CA SER A 32 5.82 -0.98 0.10
C SER A 32 5.17 -0.96 1.48
N VAL A 33 5.20 -2.10 2.20
CA VAL A 33 4.64 -2.20 3.55
C VAL A 33 5.41 -1.32 4.54
N LYS A 34 6.74 -1.27 4.47
CA LYS A 34 7.54 -0.36 5.30
C LYS A 34 7.15 1.09 5.06
N GLY A 35 7.00 1.52 3.80
CA GLY A 35 6.58 2.87 3.44
C GLY A 35 5.22 3.25 4.05
N ILE A 36 4.25 2.32 4.04
CA ILE A 36 2.94 2.50 4.68
C ILE A 36 3.08 2.67 6.20
N ILE A 37 3.83 1.79 6.85
CA ILE A 37 4.02 1.82 8.31
C ILE A 37 4.68 3.14 8.73
N GLU A 38 5.73 3.57 8.04
CA GLU A 38 6.41 4.83 8.31
C GLU A 38 5.48 6.04 8.10
N PHE A 39 4.70 6.04 7.02
CA PHE A 39 3.74 7.09 6.74
C PHE A 39 2.70 7.23 7.87
N LEU A 40 2.14 6.11 8.33
CA LEU A 40 1.15 6.09 9.41
C LEU A 40 1.76 6.46 10.77
N ASN A 41 2.99 6.02 11.05
CA ASN A 41 3.74 6.42 12.26
C ASN A 41 4.00 7.92 12.30
N LYS A 42 4.39 8.55 11.18
CA LYS A 42 4.60 10.01 11.09
C LYS A 42 3.32 10.81 11.37
N ARG A 43 2.15 10.23 11.05
CA ARG A 43 0.84 10.81 11.34
C ARG A 43 0.28 10.41 12.71
N ASN A 44 1.08 9.68 13.50
CA ASN A 44 0.74 9.24 14.86
C ASN A 44 -0.57 8.43 14.94
N PHE A 45 -0.88 7.67 13.87
CA PHE A 45 -2.10 6.85 13.81
C PHE A 45 -2.06 5.62 14.71
N PHE A 46 -0.86 5.06 14.94
CA PHE A 46 -0.66 3.99 15.90
C PHE A 46 0.78 4.05 16.44
N ARG A 47 0.98 3.42 17.60
CA ARG A 47 2.31 3.26 18.18
C ARG A 47 2.84 1.89 17.76
N TYR A 48 3.81 1.88 16.84
CA TYR A 48 4.46 0.65 16.42
C TYR A 48 5.19 -0.01 17.61
N ASN A 49 4.82 -1.25 17.94
CA ASN A 49 5.53 -2.06 18.93
C ASN A 49 6.30 -3.15 18.17
N SER A 50 7.64 -3.15 18.26
CA SER A 50 8.53 -3.97 17.42
C SER A 50 8.50 -5.47 17.70
N GLU A 51 7.73 -5.93 18.68
CA GLU A 51 7.69 -7.32 19.16
C GLU A 51 6.77 -8.24 18.32
N SER A 52 6.05 -7.72 17.32
CA SER A 52 5.00 -8.47 16.61
C SER A 52 5.45 -9.16 15.32
N LEU A 53 6.64 -8.83 14.78
CA LEU A 53 7.07 -9.33 13.47
C LEU A 53 7.83 -10.67 13.49
N GLU A 54 8.29 -11.16 14.65
CA GLU A 54 8.94 -12.48 14.71
C GLU A 54 7.96 -13.66 14.65
N LYS A 55 6.64 -13.42 14.77
CA LYS A 55 5.63 -14.49 14.87
C LYS A 55 4.76 -14.69 13.63
N SER A 56 5.25 -14.34 12.45
CA SER A 56 4.55 -14.67 11.20
C SER A 56 5.52 -15.17 10.15
N GLN A 57 6.27 -16.20 10.51
CA GLN A 57 6.77 -17.16 9.54
C GLN A 57 5.55 -17.99 9.11
N TRP A 58 4.85 -17.49 8.09
CA TRP A 58 3.66 -18.11 7.50
C TRP A 58 3.89 -19.61 7.32
N GLY A 59 3.03 -20.43 7.90
CA GLY A 59 2.92 -21.86 7.61
C GLY A 59 2.20 -22.10 6.29
#